data_AF-O58253-F1
#
_entry.id   AF-O58253-F1
#
_cell.length_a   1.000
_cell.length_b   1.000
_cell.length_c   1.000
_cell.angle_alpha   90.00
_cell.angle_beta   90.00
_cell.angle_gamma   90.00
#
_symmetry.space_group_name_H-M   'P 1'
#
loop_
_entity.id
_entity.type
_entity.pdbx_description
1 polymer ?
#
loop_
_entity_poly.entity_id
_entity_poly.type
_entity_poly.pdbx_seq_one_letter_code
_entity_poly.pdbx_strand_id
1 'polypeptide(L)'
;MIKIRREHGLPITPFEIDEVRYDKEGEKLFIIAHDRTDKSVVIGSSLVIGKLKEELKVKLVSVYTTLDLTLKRMQLEKSLEFAKEHNLNFLIPIIKAEMKFPPRKWPEVKTNKEALIFLTFNADAMIGFSRAFNLKGKVYGVKYSFPKLSYTPLDRPLREVFFPNEEFLNKLASENGIDIVISEFEFPSKVEDSVMINPMRFLRIGYFEVKYLFGESRPAVFNKYDLIDYVVTMVEEGLMEATDGARIIRWGWKRR
;
A
#
# COMPACT_ATOMS: atom_id res chain seq x y z
N MET A 1 9.49 -21.04 17.66
CA MET A 1 10.56 -20.78 16.66
C MET A 1 11.85 -21.55 16.93
N ILE A 2 12.51 -21.37 18.08
CA ILE A 2 13.74 -22.14 18.41
C ILE A 2 13.49 -23.67 18.37
N LYS A 3 12.36 -24.11 18.93
CA LYS A 3 11.91 -25.52 18.86
C LYS A 3 11.81 -26.03 17.42
N ILE A 4 11.01 -25.36 16.58
CA ILE A 4 10.86 -25.67 15.14
C ILE A 4 12.22 -25.75 14.43
N ARG A 5 13.13 -24.80 14.68
CA ARG A 5 14.47 -24.82 14.09
C ARG A 5 15.26 -26.06 14.48
N ARG A 6 15.25 -26.44 15.77
CA ARG A 6 15.88 -27.68 16.27
C ARG A 6 15.29 -28.92 15.62
N GLU A 7 13.97 -29.02 15.55
CA GLU A 7 13.25 -30.16 14.99
C GLU A 7 13.55 -30.38 13.51
N HIS A 8 13.82 -29.30 12.77
CA HIS A 8 14.12 -29.34 11.34
C HIS A 8 15.61 -29.18 11.00
N GLY A 9 16.52 -29.32 11.98
CA GLY A 9 17.97 -29.26 11.76
C GLY A 9 18.48 -27.91 11.23
N LEU A 10 17.74 -26.82 11.48
CA LEU A 10 18.12 -25.47 11.05
C LEU A 10 19.07 -24.81 12.06
N PRO A 11 19.98 -23.93 11.60
CA PRO A 11 20.88 -23.19 12.50
C PRO A 11 20.11 -22.42 13.58
N ILE A 12 20.61 -22.45 14.80
CA ILE A 12 20.08 -21.65 15.91
C ILE A 12 20.91 -20.38 15.98
N THR A 13 20.41 -19.33 15.34
CA THR A 13 20.97 -17.99 15.43
C THR A 13 20.20 -17.21 16.50
N PRO A 14 20.88 -16.50 17.41
CA PRO A 14 20.20 -15.61 18.36
C PRO A 14 19.45 -14.51 17.59
N PHE A 15 18.34 -14.06 18.16
CA PHE A 15 17.56 -12.93 17.65
C PHE A 15 16.82 -12.23 18.80
N GLU A 16 16.51 -10.96 18.61
CA GLU A 16 15.72 -10.16 19.54
C GLU A 16 14.33 -9.83 19.00
N ILE A 17 13.33 -9.92 19.88
CA ILE A 17 11.94 -9.53 19.60
C ILE A 17 11.56 -8.48 20.64
N ASP A 18 11.30 -7.27 20.17
CA ASP A 18 10.85 -6.17 21.01
C ASP A 18 9.40 -6.37 21.46
N GLU A 19 8.54 -6.86 20.57
CA GLU A 19 7.12 -6.99 20.83
C GLU A 19 6.45 -8.08 19.98
N VAL A 20 5.40 -8.70 20.52
CA VAL A 20 4.50 -9.61 19.78
C VAL A 20 3.07 -9.15 19.98
N ARG A 21 2.33 -8.98 18.89
CA ARG A 21 0.90 -8.62 18.92
C ARG A 21 0.08 -9.68 18.23
N TYR A 22 -1.07 -9.99 18.81
CA TYR A 22 -2.01 -10.95 18.24
C TYR A 22 -3.35 -10.29 17.94
N ASP A 23 -3.77 -10.36 16.68
CA ASP A 23 -5.10 -9.97 16.24
C ASP A 23 -6.03 -11.17 16.25
N LYS A 24 -6.88 -11.23 17.28
CA LYS A 24 -7.85 -12.32 17.48
C LYS A 24 -8.88 -12.39 16.35
N GLU A 25 -9.34 -11.25 15.85
CA GLU A 25 -10.39 -11.18 14.82
C GLU A 25 -9.87 -11.68 13.47
N GLY A 26 -8.67 -11.25 13.08
CA GLY A 26 -8.03 -11.69 11.84
C GLY A 26 -7.29 -13.03 11.95
N GLU A 27 -7.15 -13.57 13.16
CA GLU A 27 -6.25 -14.68 13.51
C GLU A 27 -4.83 -14.43 12.97
N LYS A 28 -4.28 -13.23 13.18
CA LYS A 28 -2.97 -12.81 12.67
C LYS A 28 -1.99 -12.55 13.81
N LEU A 29 -0.77 -13.07 13.67
CA LEU A 29 0.33 -12.79 14.59
C LEU A 29 1.30 -11.79 13.95
N PHE A 30 1.67 -10.77 14.72
CA PHE A 30 2.65 -9.78 14.34
C PHE A 30 3.85 -9.87 15.28
N ILE A 31 5.03 -10.07 14.72
CA ILE A 31 6.29 -10.10 15.47
C ILE A 31 7.06 -8.83 15.11
N ILE A 32 7.42 -8.03 16.12
CA ILE A 32 8.24 -6.84 15.96
C ILE A 32 9.65 -7.21 16.41
N ALA A 33 10.54 -7.41 15.44
CA ALA A 33 11.96 -7.65 15.67
C ALA A 33 12.69 -6.34 15.94
N HIS A 34 13.79 -6.41 16.68
CA HIS A 34 14.59 -5.25 17.02
C HIS A 34 15.16 -4.56 15.76
N ASP A 35 15.86 -5.33 14.92
CA ASP A 35 16.43 -4.83 13.67
C ASP A 35 16.16 -5.70 12.42
N ARG A 36 16.76 -5.33 11.28
CA ARG A 36 16.62 -6.07 10.01
C ARG A 36 17.31 -7.44 10.04
N THR A 37 18.40 -7.59 10.79
CA THR A 37 19.11 -8.86 10.98
C THR A 37 18.22 -9.82 11.77
N ASP A 38 17.65 -9.36 12.88
CA ASP A 38 16.71 -10.11 13.71
C ASP A 38 15.47 -10.50 12.93
N LYS A 39 14.86 -9.58 12.17
CA LYS A 39 13.74 -9.90 11.27
C LYS A 39 14.12 -11.01 10.29
N SER A 40 15.32 -10.96 9.71
CA SER A 40 15.81 -11.99 8.79
C SER A 40 16.01 -13.34 9.48
N VAL A 41 16.48 -13.35 10.73
CA VAL A 41 16.59 -14.56 11.55
C VAL A 41 15.21 -15.10 11.96
N VAL A 42 14.27 -14.23 12.36
CA VAL A 42 12.90 -14.62 12.72
C VAL A 42 12.17 -15.21 11.51
N ILE A 43 12.25 -14.56 10.35
CA ILE A 43 11.68 -15.07 9.10
C ILE A 43 12.40 -16.35 8.67
N GLY A 44 13.73 -16.35 8.71
CA GLY A 44 14.59 -17.48 8.36
C GLY A 44 14.28 -18.06 6.98
N SER A 45 14.28 -19.39 6.88
CA SER A 45 13.62 -20.07 5.77
C SER A 45 12.11 -19.98 5.95
N SER A 46 11.37 -19.80 4.84
CA SER A 46 9.89 -19.75 4.83
C SER A 46 9.21 -20.91 5.57
N LEU A 47 9.94 -22.02 5.78
CA LEU A 47 9.55 -23.15 6.62
C LEU A 47 9.25 -22.75 8.08
N VAL A 48 10.08 -21.93 8.73
CA VAL A 48 9.92 -21.61 10.15
C VAL A 48 8.61 -20.85 10.38
N ILE A 49 8.35 -19.84 9.54
CA ILE A 49 7.10 -19.08 9.56
C ILE A 49 5.90 -19.95 9.21
N GLY A 50 6.04 -20.84 8.21
CA GLY A 50 4.99 -21.80 7.83
C GLY A 50 4.60 -22.73 8.99
N LYS A 51 5.59 -23.31 9.68
CA LYS A 51 5.36 -24.17 10.84
C LYS A 51 4.83 -23.42 12.05
N LEU A 52 5.32 -22.22 12.30
CA LEU A 52 4.79 -21.38 13.37
C LEU A 52 3.31 -21.05 13.15
N LYS A 53 2.93 -20.77 11.90
CA LYS A 53 1.54 -20.55 11.49
C LYS A 53 0.66 -21.78 11.77
N GLU A 54 1.15 -22.98 11.42
CA GLU A 54 0.47 -24.26 11.66
C GLU A 54 0.29 -24.55 13.16
N GLU A 55 1.38 -24.45 13.95
CA GLU A 55 1.35 -24.74 15.39
C GLU A 55 0.44 -23.79 16.16
N LEU A 56 0.48 -22.49 15.84
CA LEU A 56 -0.33 -21.47 16.52
C LEU A 56 -1.74 -21.35 15.94
N LYS A 57 -2.08 -22.11 14.89
CA LYS A 57 -3.37 -22.08 14.20
C LYS A 57 -3.80 -20.66 13.80
N VAL A 58 -2.83 -19.85 13.36
CA VAL A 58 -3.07 -18.49 12.88
C VAL A 58 -3.16 -18.49 11.35
N LYS A 59 -3.89 -17.54 10.76
CA LYS A 59 -4.01 -17.39 9.31
C LYS A 59 -2.76 -16.78 8.68
N LEU A 60 -2.08 -15.90 9.41
CA LEU A 60 -0.91 -15.18 8.94
C LEU A 60 0.05 -14.87 10.08
N VAL A 61 1.34 -14.94 9.79
CA VAL A 61 2.40 -14.38 10.63
C VAL A 61 3.12 -13.32 9.81
N SER A 62 3.24 -12.12 10.35
CA SER A 62 3.96 -11.01 9.72
C SER A 62 5.05 -10.52 10.66
N VAL A 63 6.22 -10.21 10.09
CA VAL A 63 7.39 -9.77 10.85
C VAL A 63 7.77 -8.37 10.39
N TYR A 64 7.80 -7.44 11.33
CA TYR A 64 8.21 -6.04 11.14
C TYR A 64 9.45 -5.75 11.97
N THR A 65 10.17 -4.68 11.64
CA THR A 65 11.20 -4.13 12.53
C THR A 65 10.66 -2.92 13.29
N THR A 66 11.24 -2.64 14.45
CA THR A 66 10.96 -1.39 15.18
C THR A 66 11.25 -0.15 14.34
N LEU A 67 12.31 -0.19 13.52
CA LEU A 67 12.63 0.87 12.56
C LEU A 67 11.51 1.06 11.50
N ASP A 68 10.99 -0.02 10.90
CA ASP A 68 9.91 0.06 9.90
C ASP A 68 8.67 0.77 10.48
N LEU A 69 8.29 0.42 11.71
CA LEU A 69 7.15 1.03 12.41
C LEU A 69 7.42 2.48 12.81
N THR A 70 8.66 2.81 13.18
CA THR A 70 9.07 4.18 13.51
C THR A 70 9.00 5.08 12.28
N LEU A 71 9.56 4.65 11.15
CA LEU A 71 9.50 5.36 9.87
C LEU A 71 8.06 5.53 9.38
N LYS A 72 7.19 4.55 9.63
CA LYS A 72 5.74 4.65 9.37
C LYS A 72 5.11 5.76 10.21
N ARG A 73 5.35 5.81 11.52
CA ARG A 73 4.79 6.84 12.41
C ARG A 73 5.25 8.25 12.01
N MET A 74 6.53 8.44 11.69
CA MET A 74 7.05 9.73 11.21
C MET A 74 6.33 10.21 9.94
N GLN A 75 6.05 9.30 8.99
CA GLN A 75 5.30 9.66 7.78
C GLN A 75 3.83 10.00 8.08
N LEU A 76 3.21 9.26 9.02
CA LEU A 76 1.83 9.51 9.43
C LEU A 76 1.67 10.83 10.18
N GLU A 77 2.68 11.30 10.91
CA GLU A 77 2.70 12.63 11.53
C GLU A 77 2.66 13.74 10.47
N LYS A 78 3.52 13.65 9.44
CA LYS A 78 3.47 14.58 8.28
C LYS A 78 2.11 14.55 7.58
N SER A 79 1.55 13.36 7.43
CA SER A 79 0.26 13.17 6.77
C SER A 79 -0.90 13.71 7.62
N LEU A 80 -0.78 13.65 8.95
CA LEU A 80 -1.74 14.25 9.88
C LEU A 80 -1.71 15.77 9.82
N GLU A 81 -0.54 16.38 9.69
CA GLU A 81 -0.38 17.82 9.50
C GLU A 81 -1.00 18.27 8.17
N PHE A 82 -0.59 17.63 7.06
CA PHE A 82 -1.17 17.87 5.74
C PHE A 82 -2.70 17.75 5.73
N ALA A 83 -3.25 16.72 6.41
CA ALA A 83 -4.69 16.53 6.48
C ALA A 83 -5.43 17.69 7.17
N LYS A 84 -4.83 18.29 8.20
CA LYS A 84 -5.41 19.44 8.92
C LYS A 84 -5.34 20.70 8.06
N GLU A 85 -4.21 20.93 7.41
CA GLU A 85 -3.97 22.11 6.57
C GLU A 85 -4.89 22.14 5.33
N HIS A 86 -5.18 20.98 4.75
CA HIS A 86 -5.91 20.87 3.49
C HIS A 86 -7.35 20.36 3.65
N ASN A 87 -7.96 20.54 4.84
CA ASN A 87 -9.36 20.20 5.11
C ASN A 87 -9.72 18.73 4.76
N LEU A 88 -8.80 17.81 5.05
CA LEU A 88 -8.99 16.35 4.97
C LEU A 88 -9.26 15.76 6.37
N ASN A 89 -9.97 16.51 7.22
CA ASN A 89 -10.24 16.13 8.61
C ASN A 89 -10.90 14.75 8.76
N PHE A 90 -11.64 14.30 7.75
CA PHE A 90 -12.25 12.97 7.69
C PHE A 90 -11.21 11.82 7.68
N LEU A 91 -9.98 12.06 7.22
CA LEU A 91 -8.89 11.07 7.23
C LEU A 91 -8.16 10.97 8.58
N ILE A 92 -8.28 11.98 9.45
CA ILE A 92 -7.57 12.03 10.74
C ILE A 92 -7.81 10.77 11.60
N PRO A 93 -9.05 10.25 11.74
CA PRO A 93 -9.29 9.00 12.48
C PRO A 93 -8.54 7.80 11.90
N ILE A 94 -8.45 7.70 10.57
CA ILE A 94 -7.71 6.63 9.88
C ILE A 94 -6.21 6.76 10.16
N ILE A 95 -5.65 7.96 10.01
CA ILE A 95 -4.22 8.22 10.27
C ILE A 95 -3.86 7.85 11.72
N LYS A 96 -4.67 8.28 12.70
CA LYS A 96 -4.47 7.96 14.11
C LYS A 96 -4.58 6.46 14.41
N ALA A 97 -5.48 5.75 13.73
CA ALA A 97 -5.58 4.30 13.84
C ALA A 97 -4.34 3.62 13.24
N GLU A 98 -3.86 4.11 12.10
CA GLU A 98 -2.69 3.58 11.41
C GLU A 98 -1.38 3.78 12.21
N MET A 99 -1.29 4.81 13.08
CA MET A 99 -0.16 5.00 13.99
C MET A 99 -0.02 3.87 15.04
N LYS A 100 -1.13 3.18 15.34
CA LYS A 100 -1.18 2.05 16.27
C LYS A 100 -0.94 0.70 15.59
N PHE A 101 -0.80 0.69 14.26
CA PHE A 101 -0.48 -0.51 13.50
C PHE A 101 0.82 -1.17 14.01
N PRO A 102 0.90 -2.51 14.06
CA PRO A 102 -0.14 -3.51 13.79
C PRO A 102 -0.98 -3.90 15.02
N PRO A 103 -2.20 -4.45 14.88
CA PRO A 103 -2.93 -4.67 13.64
C PRO A 103 -3.57 -3.40 13.07
N ARG A 104 -3.97 -3.46 11.79
CA ARG A 104 -4.71 -2.37 11.12
C ARG A 104 -6.18 -2.47 11.47
N LYS A 105 -6.71 -1.47 12.17
CA LYS A 105 -8.14 -1.36 12.53
C LYS A 105 -8.65 0.04 12.23
N TRP A 106 -9.03 0.30 10.97
CA TRP A 106 -9.56 1.61 10.61
C TRP A 106 -10.98 1.79 11.12
N PRO A 107 -11.30 2.95 11.69
CA PRO A 107 -12.66 3.29 12.03
C PRO A 107 -13.48 3.56 10.76
N GLU A 108 -14.78 3.42 10.85
CA GLU A 108 -15.68 3.96 9.83
C GLU A 108 -15.56 5.49 9.79
N VAL A 109 -15.39 6.03 8.58
CA VAL A 109 -15.34 7.46 8.34
C VAL A 109 -16.65 7.91 7.75
N LYS A 110 -17.22 8.98 8.29
CA LYS A 110 -18.43 9.61 7.74
C LYS A 110 -18.04 10.85 6.95
N THR A 111 -18.14 10.77 5.63
CA THR A 111 -17.97 11.90 4.71
C THR A 111 -18.90 11.74 3.52
N ASN A 112 -19.31 12.86 2.93
CA ASN A 112 -20.10 12.91 1.69
C ASN A 112 -19.31 13.53 0.53
N LYS A 113 -18.00 13.71 0.69
CA LYS A 113 -17.14 14.28 -0.34
C LYS A 113 -17.04 13.35 -1.55
N GLU A 114 -16.94 13.96 -2.72
CA GLU A 114 -16.62 13.26 -3.96
C GLU A 114 -15.11 13.22 -4.15
N ALA A 115 -14.64 12.22 -4.88
CA ALA A 115 -13.23 12.13 -5.26
C ALA A 115 -13.10 11.65 -6.70
N LEU A 116 -12.14 12.22 -7.41
CA LEU A 116 -11.70 11.73 -8.70
C LEU A 116 -10.68 10.63 -8.45
N ILE A 117 -10.92 9.43 -8.97
CA ILE A 117 -10.02 8.30 -8.81
C ILE A 117 -9.42 8.01 -10.17
N PHE A 118 -8.10 8.15 -10.29
CA PHE A 118 -7.40 7.80 -11.52
C PHE A 118 -6.74 6.44 -11.37
N LEU A 119 -7.06 5.51 -12.27
CA LEU A 119 -6.57 4.15 -12.23
C LEU A 119 -5.13 4.07 -12.76
N THR A 120 -4.24 3.66 -11.87
CA THR A 120 -2.83 3.36 -12.11
C THR A 120 -2.56 1.89 -11.82
N PHE A 121 -1.30 1.48 -11.77
CA PHE A 121 -0.87 0.11 -11.55
C PHE A 121 -1.60 -0.60 -10.39
N ASN A 122 -1.78 0.08 -9.26
CA ASN A 122 -2.55 -0.40 -8.12
C ASN A 122 -4.04 0.03 -8.17
N ALA A 123 -4.70 -0.09 -9.33
CA ALA A 123 -6.08 0.35 -9.56
C ALA A 123 -7.09 -0.16 -8.52
N ASP A 124 -7.07 -1.46 -8.18
CA ASP A 124 -7.93 -2.02 -7.13
C ASP A 124 -7.70 -1.36 -5.77
N ALA A 125 -6.45 -1.02 -5.45
CA ALA A 125 -6.13 -0.29 -4.22
C ALA A 125 -6.68 1.14 -4.25
N MET A 126 -6.57 1.86 -5.37
CA MET A 126 -7.10 3.24 -5.47
C MET A 126 -8.63 3.26 -5.25
N ILE A 127 -9.35 2.33 -5.86
CA ILE A 127 -10.80 2.15 -5.64
C ILE A 127 -11.06 1.73 -4.18
N GLY A 128 -10.27 0.79 -3.66
CA GLY A 128 -10.38 0.29 -2.29
C GLY A 128 -10.21 1.39 -1.24
N PHE A 129 -9.21 2.26 -1.41
CA PHE A 129 -8.99 3.42 -0.54
C PHE A 129 -10.13 4.42 -0.59
N SER A 130 -10.65 4.75 -1.78
CA SER A 130 -11.84 5.62 -1.88
C SER A 130 -13.02 5.07 -1.07
N ARG A 131 -13.28 3.77 -1.15
CA ARG A 131 -14.34 3.11 -0.37
C ARG A 131 -14.04 3.13 1.13
N ALA A 132 -12.80 2.82 1.51
CA ALA A 132 -12.37 2.84 2.92
C ALA A 132 -12.45 4.25 3.53
N PHE A 133 -12.23 5.29 2.72
CA PHE A 133 -12.35 6.69 3.12
C PHE A 133 -13.79 7.21 3.02
N ASN A 134 -14.74 6.37 2.63
CA ASN A 134 -16.14 6.68 2.40
C ASN A 134 -16.38 7.84 1.42
N LEU A 135 -15.55 7.90 0.36
CA LEU A 135 -15.65 8.91 -0.70
C LEU A 135 -16.51 8.41 -1.86
N LYS A 136 -17.30 9.31 -2.45
CA LYS A 136 -18.03 9.03 -3.69
C LYS A 136 -17.08 9.17 -4.88
N GLY A 137 -16.60 8.04 -5.38
CA GLY A 137 -15.58 7.98 -6.42
C GLY A 137 -16.13 8.12 -7.85
N LYS A 138 -15.66 9.12 -8.61
CA LYS A 138 -15.72 9.10 -10.08
C LYS A 138 -14.43 8.50 -10.62
N VAL A 139 -14.52 7.31 -11.22
CA VAL A 139 -13.36 6.52 -11.62
C VAL A 139 -13.00 6.79 -13.09
N TYR A 140 -11.74 7.12 -13.34
CA TYR A 140 -11.16 7.37 -14.65
C TYR A 140 -9.89 6.55 -14.83
N GLY A 141 -9.48 6.32 -16.08
CA GLY A 141 -8.24 5.62 -16.35
C GLY A 141 -7.88 5.61 -17.82
N VAL A 142 -6.65 5.23 -18.12
CA VAL A 142 -6.19 5.10 -19.51
C VAL A 142 -7.05 4.08 -20.27
N LYS A 143 -7.41 4.39 -21.51
CA LYS A 143 -8.22 3.51 -22.34
C LYS A 143 -7.59 2.11 -22.47
N TYR A 144 -8.41 1.06 -22.30
CA TYR A 144 -8.02 -0.35 -22.35
C TYR A 144 -7.06 -0.85 -21.26
N SER A 145 -6.61 -0.02 -20.32
CA SER A 145 -5.67 -0.45 -19.28
C SER A 145 -6.30 -1.42 -18.28
N PHE A 146 -7.56 -1.26 -17.88
CA PHE A 146 -8.18 -2.12 -16.85
C PHE A 146 -9.52 -2.71 -17.29
N PRO A 147 -9.55 -3.62 -18.29
CA PRO A 147 -10.81 -4.08 -18.91
C PRO A 147 -11.77 -4.83 -17.97
N LYS A 148 -11.31 -5.23 -16.79
CA LYS A 148 -12.12 -5.90 -15.76
C LYS A 148 -12.76 -4.93 -14.75
N LEU A 149 -12.39 -3.66 -14.79
CA LEU A 149 -12.87 -2.62 -13.87
C LEU A 149 -13.85 -1.70 -14.58
N SER A 150 -14.80 -1.14 -13.83
CA SER A 150 -15.71 -0.12 -14.32
C SER A 150 -15.07 1.26 -14.11
N TYR A 151 -14.83 1.98 -15.20
CA TYR A 151 -14.24 3.31 -15.20
C TYR A 151 -14.58 4.07 -16.49
N THR A 152 -14.44 5.39 -16.45
CA THR A 152 -14.52 6.25 -17.63
C THR A 152 -13.18 6.24 -18.36
N PRO A 153 -13.09 5.68 -19.58
CA PRO A 153 -11.84 5.61 -20.31
C PRO A 153 -11.43 6.99 -20.84
N LEU A 154 -10.15 7.31 -20.69
CA LEU A 154 -9.53 8.54 -21.19
C LEU A 154 -8.45 8.20 -22.22
N ASP A 155 -8.38 9.01 -23.28
CA ASP A 155 -7.31 8.92 -24.27
C ASP A 155 -6.07 9.64 -23.73
N ARG A 156 -5.18 8.87 -23.09
CA ARG A 156 -3.99 9.36 -22.38
C ARG A 156 -2.78 8.49 -22.71
N PRO A 157 -1.55 9.03 -22.56
CA PRO A 157 -0.33 8.24 -22.70
C PRO A 157 -0.30 7.01 -21.78
N LEU A 158 0.19 5.87 -22.28
CA LEU A 158 0.31 4.64 -21.48
C LEU A 158 1.20 4.81 -20.25
N ARG A 159 2.14 5.77 -20.26
CA ARG A 159 2.99 6.09 -19.10
C ARG A 159 2.17 6.46 -17.87
N GLU A 160 1.00 7.07 -18.06
CA GLU A 160 0.12 7.48 -16.96
C GLU A 160 -0.51 6.30 -16.21
N VAL A 161 -0.42 5.07 -16.74
CA VAL A 161 -0.73 3.86 -15.95
C VAL A 161 0.19 3.72 -14.73
N PHE A 162 1.39 4.28 -14.77
CA PHE A 162 2.35 4.24 -13.67
C PHE A 162 2.59 5.61 -13.04
N PHE A 163 2.63 6.65 -13.87
CA PHE A 163 3.01 8.00 -13.49
C PHE A 163 1.91 8.99 -13.89
N PRO A 164 0.86 9.16 -13.06
CA PRO A 164 -0.27 10.02 -13.38
C PRO A 164 0.17 11.48 -13.57
N ASN A 165 -0.41 12.18 -14.53
CA ASN A 165 -0.10 13.59 -14.80
C ASN A 165 -0.94 14.51 -13.90
N GLU A 166 -0.29 15.22 -12.97
CA GLU A 166 -0.94 16.09 -11.98
C GLU A 166 -1.73 17.24 -12.62
N GLU A 167 -1.13 17.96 -13.57
CA GLU A 167 -1.77 19.11 -14.24
C GLU A 167 -3.08 18.71 -14.93
N PHE A 168 -3.05 17.61 -15.69
CA PHE A 168 -4.23 17.07 -16.36
C PHE A 168 -5.31 16.65 -15.36
N LEU A 169 -4.93 15.96 -14.29
CA LEU A 169 -5.90 15.49 -13.30
C LEU A 169 -6.49 16.63 -12.47
N ASN A 170 -5.72 17.69 -12.20
CA ASN A 170 -6.24 18.91 -11.59
C ASN A 170 -7.32 19.55 -12.48
N LYS A 171 -7.02 19.73 -13.78
CA LYS A 171 -7.98 20.29 -14.74
C LYS A 171 -9.25 19.45 -14.82
N LEU A 172 -9.10 18.12 -14.91
CA LEU A 172 -10.24 17.21 -14.96
C LEU A 172 -11.08 17.25 -13.67
N ALA A 173 -10.43 17.38 -12.51
CA ALA A 173 -11.12 17.52 -11.22
C ALA A 173 -11.93 18.83 -11.16
N SER A 174 -11.33 19.95 -11.57
CA SER A 174 -11.98 21.27 -11.65
C SER A 174 -13.18 21.26 -12.60
N GLU A 175 -13.06 20.66 -13.79
CA GLU A 175 -14.17 20.51 -14.75
C GLU A 175 -15.34 19.69 -14.17
N ASN A 176 -15.08 18.81 -13.21
CA ASN A 176 -16.07 17.99 -12.54
C ASN A 176 -16.54 18.54 -11.18
N GLY A 177 -16.02 19.70 -10.75
CA GLY A 177 -16.31 20.31 -9.45
C GLY A 177 -15.83 19.46 -8.26
N ILE A 178 -14.70 18.76 -8.39
CA ILE A 178 -14.16 17.84 -7.38
C ILE A 178 -12.87 18.44 -6.78
N ASP A 179 -12.78 18.42 -5.44
CA ASP A 179 -11.64 18.96 -4.67
C ASP A 179 -10.60 17.90 -4.26
N ILE A 180 -10.88 16.61 -4.46
CA ILE A 180 -10.00 15.50 -4.04
C ILE A 180 -9.69 14.59 -5.22
N VAL A 181 -8.41 14.34 -5.44
CA VAL A 181 -7.92 13.39 -6.45
C VAL A 181 -7.13 12.27 -5.79
N ILE A 182 -7.48 11.02 -6.10
CA ILE A 182 -6.80 9.81 -5.62
C ILE A 182 -6.10 9.14 -6.80
N SER A 183 -4.78 9.02 -6.69
CA SER A 183 -3.92 8.32 -7.67
C SER A 183 -2.54 8.06 -7.08
N GLU A 184 -1.65 7.40 -7.83
CA GLU A 184 -0.28 7.09 -7.37
C GLU A 184 0.74 8.23 -7.58
N PHE A 185 0.41 9.45 -7.14
CA PHE A 185 1.31 10.62 -7.15
C PHE A 185 2.55 10.42 -6.28
N GLU A 186 3.67 11.11 -6.59
CA GLU A 186 4.91 11.05 -5.81
C GLU A 186 4.74 11.59 -4.40
N PHE A 187 4.03 12.70 -4.23
CA PHE A 187 3.71 13.25 -2.91
C PHE A 187 2.26 13.70 -2.83
N PRO A 188 1.64 13.67 -1.64
CA PRO A 188 0.40 14.41 -1.45
C PRO A 188 0.69 15.89 -1.67
N SER A 189 -0.11 16.52 -2.53
CA SER A 189 0.09 17.91 -2.91
C SER A 189 -1.27 18.62 -3.01
N LYS A 190 -1.25 19.94 -2.80
CA LYS A 190 -2.38 20.80 -3.18
C LYS A 190 -1.98 21.52 -4.47
N VAL A 191 -2.71 21.27 -5.54
CA VAL A 191 -2.51 21.93 -6.83
C VAL A 191 -3.76 22.78 -7.07
N GLU A 192 -3.59 24.10 -7.10
CA GLU A 192 -4.69 25.06 -7.16
C GLU A 192 -5.75 24.78 -6.08
N ASP A 193 -6.95 24.35 -6.47
CA ASP A 193 -8.06 24.05 -5.58
C ASP A 193 -8.22 22.54 -5.26
N SER A 194 -7.45 21.68 -5.93
CA SER A 194 -7.52 20.23 -5.76
C SER A 194 -6.45 19.69 -4.82
N VAL A 195 -6.84 18.77 -3.94
CA VAL A 195 -5.93 18.02 -3.08
C VAL A 195 -5.68 16.65 -3.70
N MET A 196 -4.44 16.42 -4.09
CA MET A 196 -3.97 15.17 -4.69
C MET A 196 -3.38 14.27 -3.61
N ILE A 197 -3.86 13.04 -3.55
CA ILE A 197 -3.48 12.08 -2.51
C ILE A 197 -3.08 10.77 -3.18
N ASN A 198 -1.88 10.30 -2.85
CA ASN A 198 -1.52 8.90 -2.98
C ASN A 198 -1.72 8.19 -1.64
N PRO A 199 -2.80 7.41 -1.46
CA PRO A 199 -3.11 6.81 -0.17
C PRO A 199 -2.03 5.84 0.33
N MET A 200 -1.28 5.19 -0.57
CA MET A 200 -0.20 4.28 -0.19
C MET A 200 0.95 5.05 0.45
N ARG A 201 1.39 6.15 -0.16
CA ARG A 201 2.42 7.03 0.38
C ARG A 201 1.94 7.79 1.61
N PHE A 202 0.71 8.29 1.55
CA PHE A 202 0.07 9.04 2.63
C PHE A 202 -0.08 8.23 3.92
N LEU A 203 -0.41 6.94 3.82
CA LEU A 203 -0.52 6.06 5.00
C LEU A 203 0.72 5.18 5.23
N ARG A 204 1.72 5.28 4.34
CA ARG A 204 2.91 4.41 4.28
C ARG A 204 2.53 2.94 4.37
N ILE A 205 1.77 2.49 3.38
CA ILE A 205 1.28 1.12 3.25
C ILE A 205 1.88 0.52 1.98
N GLY A 206 2.64 -0.55 2.14
CA GLY A 206 3.36 -1.16 1.03
C GLY A 206 2.45 -1.93 0.06
N TYR A 207 2.98 -2.19 -1.14
CA TYR A 207 2.37 -2.99 -2.20
C TYR A 207 1.82 -4.33 -1.70
N PHE A 208 2.60 -5.05 -0.91
CA PHE A 208 2.17 -6.34 -0.36
C PHE A 208 0.92 -6.16 0.50
N GLU A 209 0.90 -5.17 1.39
CA GLU A 209 -0.24 -4.94 2.29
C GLU A 209 -1.49 -4.52 1.52
N VAL A 210 -1.39 -3.60 0.56
CA VAL A 210 -2.56 -3.17 -0.24
C VAL A 210 -3.14 -4.32 -1.06
N LYS A 211 -2.28 -5.21 -1.57
CA LYS A 211 -2.73 -6.43 -2.26
C LYS A 211 -3.61 -7.31 -1.38
N TYR A 212 -3.28 -7.47 -0.10
CA TYR A 212 -4.12 -8.23 0.84
C TYR A 212 -5.36 -7.47 1.31
N LEU A 213 -5.31 -6.14 1.34
CA LEU A 213 -6.44 -5.29 1.74
C LEU A 213 -7.51 -5.19 0.65
N PHE A 214 -7.10 -4.97 -0.60
CA PHE A 214 -8.02 -4.56 -1.67
C PHE A 214 -7.99 -5.48 -2.89
N GLY A 215 -7.08 -6.46 -2.92
CA GLY A 215 -6.86 -7.29 -4.08
C GLY A 215 -5.79 -6.73 -5.01
N GLU A 216 -5.64 -7.35 -6.17
CA GLU A 216 -4.59 -7.04 -7.13
C GLU A 216 -5.15 -7.01 -8.55
N SER A 217 -5.12 -5.81 -9.13
CA SER A 217 -5.37 -5.58 -10.55
C SER A 217 -4.06 -5.50 -11.30
N ARG A 218 -4.06 -5.94 -12.56
CA ARG A 218 -2.93 -5.77 -13.46
C ARG A 218 -3.37 -5.04 -14.72
N PRO A 219 -2.65 -3.98 -15.16
CA PRO A 219 -3.00 -3.32 -16.41
C PRO A 219 -2.86 -4.30 -17.57
N ALA A 220 -3.79 -4.27 -18.53
CA ALA A 220 -3.76 -5.07 -19.75
C ALA A 220 -2.74 -4.52 -20.76
N VAL A 221 -2.68 -3.19 -20.89
CA VAL A 221 -1.74 -2.46 -21.74
C VAL A 221 -0.86 -1.53 -20.91
N PHE A 222 0.44 -1.53 -21.18
CA PHE A 222 1.43 -0.71 -20.47
C PHE A 222 2.78 -0.73 -21.22
N ASN A 223 3.66 0.23 -20.94
CA ASN A 223 5.04 0.23 -21.42
C ASN A 223 5.96 -0.53 -20.44
N LYS A 224 6.82 -1.41 -20.95
CA LYS A 224 7.70 -2.27 -20.14
C LYS A 224 8.81 -1.51 -19.43
N TYR A 225 9.32 -0.43 -20.02
CA TYR A 225 10.35 0.41 -19.42
C TYR A 225 9.77 1.24 -18.27
N ASP A 226 8.60 1.85 -18.48
CA ASP A 226 7.89 2.58 -17.42
C ASP A 226 7.56 1.65 -16.23
N LEU A 227 7.27 0.36 -16.48
CA LEU A 227 7.08 -0.64 -15.42
C LEU A 227 8.35 -0.84 -14.59
N ILE A 228 9.52 -0.90 -15.23
CA ILE A 228 10.80 -1.07 -14.51
C ILE A 228 11.04 0.15 -13.63
N ASP A 229 10.94 1.35 -14.20
CA ASP A 229 11.12 2.61 -13.47
C ASP A 229 10.18 2.67 -12.26
N TYR A 230 8.90 2.38 -12.47
CA TYR A 230 7.90 2.36 -11.40
C TYR A 230 8.26 1.37 -10.28
N VAL A 231 8.69 0.15 -10.63
CA VAL A 231 9.09 -0.85 -9.65
C VAL A 231 10.32 -0.41 -8.88
N VAL A 232 11.32 0.17 -9.56
CA VAL A 232 12.55 0.68 -8.92
C VAL A 232 12.18 1.76 -7.90
N THR A 233 11.37 2.76 -8.29
CA THR A 233 10.91 3.82 -7.39
C THR A 233 10.19 3.26 -6.16
N MET A 234 9.26 2.31 -6.35
CA MET A 234 8.52 1.71 -5.24
C MET A 234 9.43 0.93 -4.27
N VAL A 235 10.49 0.30 -4.77
CA VAL A 235 11.48 -0.41 -3.94
C VAL A 235 12.39 0.57 -3.20
N GLU A 236 12.88 1.62 -3.87
CA GLU A 236 13.72 2.66 -3.27
C GLU A 236 13.01 3.39 -2.12
N GLU A 237 11.72 3.67 -2.27
CA GLU A 237 10.90 4.29 -1.22
C GLU A 237 10.51 3.33 -0.08
N GLY A 238 10.83 2.04 -0.22
CA GLY A 238 10.46 1.01 0.75
C GLY A 238 8.95 0.68 0.76
N LEU A 239 8.23 0.99 -0.31
CA LEU A 239 6.82 0.63 -0.49
C LEU A 239 6.65 -0.74 -1.17
N MET A 240 7.71 -1.31 -1.71
CA MET A 240 7.71 -2.63 -2.32
C MET A 240 8.98 -3.39 -1.93
N GLU A 241 8.83 -4.67 -1.56
CA GLU A 241 9.99 -5.53 -1.34
C GLU A 241 10.64 -5.89 -2.69
N ALA A 242 11.97 -5.92 -2.76
CA ALA A 242 12.70 -6.19 -4.00
C ALA A 242 12.31 -7.52 -4.65
N THR A 243 11.94 -8.52 -3.85
CA THR A 243 11.47 -9.83 -4.31
C THR A 243 10.12 -9.75 -5.03
N ASP A 244 9.19 -8.92 -4.55
CA ASP A 244 7.93 -8.66 -5.23
C ASP A 244 8.14 -7.82 -6.50
N GLY A 245 9.03 -6.83 -6.44
CA GLY A 245 9.43 -6.04 -7.62
C GLY A 245 9.98 -6.91 -8.75
N ALA A 246 10.91 -7.82 -8.45
CA ALA A 246 11.46 -8.75 -9.43
C ALA A 246 10.38 -9.66 -10.05
N ARG A 247 9.40 -10.11 -9.26
CA ARG A 247 8.26 -10.91 -9.75
C ARG A 247 7.37 -10.11 -10.69
N ILE A 248 7.12 -8.83 -10.37
CA ILE A 248 6.33 -7.91 -11.18
C ILE A 248 7.01 -7.65 -12.53
N ILE A 249 8.30 -7.30 -12.52
CA ILE A 249 9.08 -7.06 -13.74
C ILE A 249 9.03 -8.33 -14.61
N ARG A 250 9.27 -9.50 -14.03
CA ARG A 250 9.19 -10.78 -14.75
C ARG A 250 7.80 -11.04 -15.35
N TRP A 251 6.73 -10.72 -14.62
CA TRP A 251 5.37 -10.82 -15.13
C TRP A 251 5.15 -9.91 -16.35
N GLY A 252 5.54 -8.63 -16.24
CA GLY A 252 5.35 -7.67 -17.31
C GLY A 252 6.19 -7.99 -18.55
N TRP A 253 7.40 -8.53 -18.34
CA TRP A 253 8.30 -8.91 -19.43
C TRP A 253 7.79 -10.11 -20.24
N LYS A 254 7.16 -11.08 -19.56
CA LYS A 254 6.60 -12.29 -20.17
C LYS A 254 5.34 -12.05 -20.99
N ARG A 255 4.66 -10.91 -20.83
CA ARG A 255 3.56 -10.54 -21.71
C ARG A 255 4.11 -10.16 -23.09
N ARG A 256 3.61 -10.86 -24.11
CA ARG A 256 3.78 -10.50 -25.52
C ARG A 256 2.76 -9.44 -25.88
#